data_AF-A0A357SZ96-F1
#
_entry.id   AF-A0A357SZ96-F1
#
_cell.length_a   1.000
_cell.length_b   1.000
_cell.length_c   1.000
_cell.angle_alpha   90.00
_cell.angle_beta   90.00
_cell.angle_gamma   90.00
#
_symmetry.space_group_name_H-M   'P 1'
#
loop_
_entity.id
_entity.type
_entity.pdbx_description
1 polymer ?
#
loop_
_entity_poly.entity_id
_entity_poly.type
_entity_poly.pdbx_seq_one_letter_code
_entity_poly.pdbx_strand_id
1 'polypeptide(L)'
;MRKIFEKTHPSIKVKIETIGYGDYFTVMQTRIAGGNVPDAFELNYENFATYAKKGTLLPLDELITKGKFDTVVINENALHAFKANNLQYGLPFSFSNVILIYNKELFDKAGIAYPTSGWTWDDQLEAAKNIRALGNNVFGMFQPIQFHG
;
A
#
# COMPACT_ATOMS: atom_id res chain seq x y z
N MET A 1 -7.71 10.70 13.11
CA MET A 1 -8.16 11.49 11.95
C MET A 1 -9.64 11.86 12.01
N ARG A 2 -10.59 10.89 11.95
CA ARG A 2 -12.05 11.16 11.95
C ARG A 2 -12.52 12.20 12.97
N LYS A 3 -12.26 11.97 14.26
CA LYS A 3 -12.72 12.86 15.35
C LYS A 3 -12.22 14.31 15.19
N ILE A 4 -11.00 14.49 14.67
CA ILE A 4 -10.41 15.82 14.46
C ILE A 4 -11.10 16.50 13.26
N PHE A 5 -11.27 15.76 12.16
CA PHE A 5 -11.99 16.25 10.98
C PHE A 5 -13.43 16.66 11.30
N GLU A 6 -14.19 15.82 12.01
CA GLU A 6 -15.58 16.11 12.40
C GLU A 6 -15.69 17.27 13.40
N LYS A 7 -14.62 17.56 14.17
CA LYS A 7 -14.57 18.73 15.06
C LYS A 7 -14.41 20.03 14.27
N THR A 8 -13.62 20.02 13.19
CA THR A 8 -13.42 21.21 12.34
C THR A 8 -14.48 21.34 11.23
N HIS A 9 -15.19 20.26 10.92
CA HIS A 9 -16.26 20.20 9.91
C HIS A 9 -17.54 19.59 10.53
N PRO A 10 -18.23 20.32 11.43
CA PRO A 10 -19.32 19.75 12.23
C PRO A 10 -20.54 19.28 11.42
N SER A 11 -20.73 19.81 10.21
CA SER A 11 -21.77 19.42 9.26
C SER A 11 -21.47 18.13 8.50
N ILE A 12 -20.23 17.63 8.54
CA ILE A 12 -19.82 16.42 7.83
C ILE A 12 -19.64 15.28 8.83
N LYS A 13 -20.27 14.13 8.56
CA LYS A 13 -20.09 12.89 9.33
C LYS A 13 -19.42 11.84 8.46
N VAL A 14 -18.38 11.19 8.99
CA VAL A 14 -17.61 10.20 8.24
C VAL A 14 -17.89 8.81 8.80
N LYS A 15 -18.54 7.97 8.00
CA LYS A 15 -18.74 6.55 8.30
C LYS A 15 -17.59 5.76 7.70
N ILE A 16 -16.76 5.15 8.54
CA ILE A 16 -15.65 4.28 8.10
C ILE A 16 -16.16 2.85 8.05
N GLU A 17 -16.01 2.20 6.90
CA GLU A 17 -16.22 0.77 6.73
C GLU A 17 -14.88 0.12 6.41
N THR A 18 -14.53 -0.94 7.13
CA THR A 18 -13.26 -1.66 6.94
C THR A 18 -13.57 -3.03 6.36
N ILE A 19 -12.88 -3.38 5.27
CA ILE A 19 -12.96 -4.69 4.62
C ILE A 19 -11.56 -5.31 4.71
N GLY A 20 -11.48 -6.63 4.92
CA GLY A 20 -10.21 -7.34 4.94
C GLY A 20 -9.47 -7.19 3.61
N TYR A 21 -8.14 -7.09 3.65
CA TYR A 21 -7.30 -6.83 2.46
C TYR A 21 -7.59 -7.80 1.30
N GLY A 22 -7.74 -9.10 1.59
CA GLY A 22 -8.01 -10.13 0.58
C GLY A 22 -9.36 -9.97 -0.15
N ASP A 23 -10.34 -9.34 0.50
CA ASP A 23 -11.71 -9.21 -0.03
C ASP A 23 -11.99 -7.80 -0.57
N TYR A 24 -11.15 -6.82 -0.21
CA TYR A 24 -11.41 -5.40 -0.43
C TYR A 24 -11.78 -5.07 -1.88
N PHE A 25 -10.92 -5.44 -2.84
CA PHE A 25 -11.15 -5.10 -4.24
C PHE A 25 -12.30 -5.89 -4.88
N THR A 26 -12.57 -7.12 -4.41
CA THR A 26 -13.73 -7.90 -4.83
C THR A 26 -15.02 -7.20 -4.42
N VAL A 27 -15.13 -6.80 -3.16
CA VAL A 27 -16.29 -6.05 -2.64
C VAL A 27 -16.44 -4.70 -3.36
N MET A 28 -15.34 -3.99 -3.61
CA MET A 28 -15.38 -2.71 -4.32
C MET A 28 -15.87 -2.86 -5.77
N GLN A 29 -15.47 -3.91 -6.49
CA GLN A 29 -15.98 -4.18 -7.83
C GLN A 29 -17.49 -4.43 -7.84
N THR A 30 -18.00 -5.21 -6.88
CA THR A 30 -19.45 -5.43 -6.72
C THR A 30 -20.19 -4.13 -6.40
N ARG A 31 -19.64 -3.29 -5.51
CA ARG A 31 -20.23 -1.98 -5.16
C ARG A 31 -20.29 -1.04 -6.35
N ILE A 32 -19.25 -1.00 -7.17
CA ILE A 32 -19.23 -0.23 -8.43
C ILE A 32 -20.27 -0.72 -9.41
N ALA A 33 -20.32 -2.02 -9.68
CA ALA A 33 -21.31 -2.58 -10.60
C ALA A 33 -22.76 -2.37 -10.12
N GLY A 34 -22.99 -2.41 -8.81
CA GLY A 34 -24.30 -2.20 -8.19
C GLY A 34 -24.67 -0.74 -7.94
N GLY A 35 -23.81 0.24 -8.28
CA GLY A 35 -24.05 1.66 -8.04
C GLY A 35 -24.08 2.08 -6.56
N ASN A 36 -23.51 1.27 -5.68
CA ASN A 36 -23.45 1.51 -4.23
C ASN A 36 -22.00 1.76 -3.77
N VAL A 37 -21.33 2.70 -4.44
CA VAL A 37 -19.92 3.05 -4.19
C VAL A 37 -19.84 4.05 -3.04
N PRO A 38 -18.87 3.90 -2.11
CA PRO A 38 -18.59 4.96 -1.13
C PRO A 38 -18.16 6.27 -1.80
N ASP A 39 -18.45 7.40 -1.15
CA ASP A 39 -18.03 8.73 -1.64
C ASP A 39 -16.50 8.87 -1.74
N ALA A 40 -15.77 8.19 -0.86
CA ALA A 40 -14.32 8.09 -0.87
C ALA A 40 -13.91 6.67 -0.48
N PHE A 41 -12.90 6.12 -1.17
CA PHE A 41 -12.38 4.79 -0.91
C PHE A 41 -10.88 4.74 -1.19
N GLU A 42 -10.20 3.80 -0.56
CA GLU A 42 -8.76 3.60 -0.74
C GLU A 42 -8.47 2.80 -2.00
N LEU A 43 -7.39 3.15 -2.69
CA LEU A 43 -6.81 2.42 -3.80
C LEU A 43 -5.32 2.25 -3.51
N ASN A 44 -4.81 1.03 -3.67
CA ASN A 44 -3.37 0.83 -3.77
C ASN A 44 -2.90 1.19 -5.19
N TYR A 45 -1.59 1.34 -5.35
CA TYR A 45 -0.97 1.78 -6.60
C TYR A 45 -1.29 0.81 -7.76
N GLU A 46 -1.24 -0.49 -7.48
CA GLU A 46 -1.44 -1.57 -8.44
C GLU A 46 -2.88 -1.66 -8.99
N ASN A 47 -3.91 -1.30 -8.22
CA ASN A 47 -5.29 -1.30 -8.72
C ASN A 47 -5.70 0.05 -9.33
N PHE A 48 -5.03 1.15 -9.01
CA PHE A 48 -5.40 2.49 -9.45
C PHE A 48 -5.62 2.59 -10.96
N ALA A 49 -4.67 2.10 -11.76
CA ALA A 49 -4.73 2.19 -13.22
C ALA A 49 -6.00 1.54 -13.81
N THR A 50 -6.47 0.44 -13.20
CA THR A 50 -7.70 -0.25 -13.62
C THR A 50 -8.94 0.61 -13.37
N TYR A 51 -9.01 1.26 -12.21
CA TYR A 51 -10.17 2.09 -11.83
C TYR A 51 -10.20 3.40 -12.62
N ALA A 52 -9.03 4.00 -12.87
CA ALA A 52 -8.89 5.18 -13.72
C ALA A 52 -9.34 4.88 -15.17
N LYS A 53 -8.89 3.76 -15.75
CA LYS A 53 -9.31 3.32 -17.10
C LYS A 53 -10.81 3.05 -17.22
N LYS A 54 -11.46 2.59 -16.14
CA LYS A 54 -12.91 2.35 -16.11
C LYS A 54 -13.74 3.63 -16.01
N GLY A 55 -13.12 4.80 -15.83
CA GLY A 55 -13.83 6.08 -15.69
C GLY A 55 -14.65 6.19 -14.40
N THR A 56 -14.31 5.39 -13.38
CA THR A 56 -15.05 5.32 -12.11
C THR A 56 -14.56 6.32 -11.06
N LEU A 57 -13.55 7.13 -11.39
CA LEU A 57 -12.90 8.05 -10.47
C LEU A 57 -13.15 9.50 -10.89
N LEU A 58 -13.40 10.36 -9.91
CA LEU A 58 -13.55 11.80 -10.11
C LEU A 58 -12.17 12.47 -10.27
N PRO A 59 -11.93 13.27 -11.33
CA PRO A 59 -10.76 14.15 -11.38
C PRO A 59 -10.79 15.16 -10.23
N LEU A 60 -9.68 15.29 -9.51
CA LEU A 60 -9.57 16.08 -8.29
C LEU A 60 -8.94 17.47 -8.52
N ASP A 61 -8.42 17.77 -9.70
CA ASP A 61 -7.67 19.00 -10.00
C ASP A 61 -8.44 20.29 -9.63
N GLU A 62 -9.73 20.35 -9.97
CA GLU A 62 -10.59 21.48 -9.62
C GLU A 62 -10.82 21.57 -8.10
N LEU A 63 -10.99 20.42 -7.42
CA LEU A 63 -11.19 20.36 -5.98
C LEU A 63 -9.92 20.76 -5.21
N ILE A 64 -8.76 20.33 -5.69
CA ILE A 64 -7.45 20.72 -5.15
C ILE A 64 -7.28 22.24 -5.25
N THR A 65 -7.58 22.80 -6.43
CA THR A 65 -7.47 24.25 -6.68
C THR A 65 -8.44 25.05 -5.82
N LYS A 66 -9.72 24.68 -5.78
CA LYS A 66 -10.75 25.36 -4.97
C LYS A 66 -10.49 25.22 -3.48
N GLY A 67 -10.03 24.05 -3.05
CA GLY A 67 -9.68 23.74 -1.66
C GLY A 67 -8.38 24.41 -1.21
N LYS A 68 -7.62 25.02 -2.14
CA LYS A 68 -6.28 25.58 -1.88
C LYS A 68 -5.36 24.56 -1.21
N PHE A 69 -5.49 23.30 -1.61
CA PHE A 69 -4.67 22.23 -1.06
C PHE A 69 -3.28 22.28 -1.69
N ASP A 70 -2.27 22.47 -0.85
CA ASP A 70 -0.87 22.50 -1.30
C ASP A 70 -0.36 21.08 -1.49
N THR A 71 -0.22 20.65 -2.75
CA THR A 71 0.27 19.30 -3.09
C THR A 71 1.79 19.18 -2.94
N VAL A 72 2.53 20.28 -2.79
CA VAL A 72 4.01 20.26 -2.63
C VAL A 72 4.41 19.56 -1.32
N VAL A 73 3.50 19.50 -0.34
CA VAL A 73 3.73 18.78 0.92
C VAL A 73 3.70 17.26 0.76
N ILE A 74 3.26 16.75 -0.39
CA ILE A 74 3.20 15.32 -0.69
C ILE A 74 4.43 14.91 -1.49
N ASN A 75 4.97 13.72 -1.21
CA ASN A 75 6.02 13.13 -2.04
C ASN A 75 5.57 13.05 -3.52
N GLU A 76 6.36 13.61 -4.42
CA GLU A 76 6.01 13.75 -5.83
C GLU A 76 5.72 12.40 -6.51
N ASN A 77 6.53 11.38 -6.25
CA ASN A 77 6.32 10.05 -6.84
C ASN A 77 5.02 9.42 -6.35
N ALA A 78 4.71 9.55 -5.06
CA ALA A 78 3.45 9.06 -4.51
C ALA A 78 2.26 9.81 -5.12
N LEU A 79 2.35 11.13 -5.32
CA LEU A 79 1.30 11.92 -5.95
C LEU A 79 1.08 11.51 -7.41
N HIS A 80 2.17 11.36 -8.17
CA HIS A 80 2.15 10.94 -9.57
C HIS A 80 1.63 9.52 -9.76
N ALA A 81 1.78 8.67 -8.74
CA ALA A 81 1.25 7.31 -8.75
C ALA A 81 -0.28 7.24 -8.95
N PHE A 82 -1.01 8.33 -8.65
CA PHE A 82 -2.46 8.41 -8.79
C PHE A 82 -2.90 9.43 -9.87
N LYS A 83 -2.05 9.67 -10.88
CA LYS A 83 -2.37 10.43 -12.09
C LYS A 83 -2.65 9.51 -13.27
N ALA A 84 -3.62 9.88 -14.10
CA ALA A 84 -3.87 9.25 -15.39
C ALA A 84 -4.27 10.32 -16.42
N ASN A 85 -3.77 10.24 -17.65
CA ASN A 85 -4.04 11.24 -18.71
C ASN A 85 -3.85 12.70 -18.23
N ASN A 86 -2.78 12.95 -17.47
CA ASN A 86 -2.44 14.24 -16.85
C ASN A 86 -3.45 14.82 -15.84
N LEU A 87 -4.44 14.03 -15.39
CA LEU A 87 -5.39 14.41 -14.34
C LEU A 87 -5.10 13.65 -13.04
N GLN A 88 -5.30 14.31 -11.91
CA GLN A 88 -5.14 13.72 -10.57
C GLN A 88 -6.46 13.05 -10.15
N TYR A 89 -6.43 11.76 -9.82
CA TYR A 89 -7.64 11.00 -9.45
C TYR A 89 -7.64 10.51 -8.00
N GLY A 90 -6.54 10.67 -7.28
CA GLY A 90 -6.43 10.30 -5.87
C GLY A 90 -5.38 11.14 -5.16
N LEU A 91 -5.54 11.32 -3.85
CA LEU A 91 -4.52 11.93 -3.00
C LEU A 91 -3.85 10.83 -2.16
N PRO A 92 -2.51 10.71 -2.19
CA PRO A 92 -1.81 9.73 -1.37
C PRO A 92 -2.05 9.97 0.12
N PHE A 93 -2.60 8.96 0.80
CA PHE A 93 -2.74 8.97 2.25
C PHE A 93 -1.49 8.43 2.96
N SER A 94 -0.86 7.42 2.38
CA SER A 94 0.37 6.80 2.87
C SER A 94 1.13 6.15 1.71
N PHE A 95 2.42 5.90 1.91
CA PHE A 95 3.22 5.03 1.05
C PHE A 95 4.03 4.07 1.93
N SER A 96 4.43 2.94 1.36
CA SER A 96 5.25 1.94 2.05
C SER A 96 6.22 1.30 1.07
N ASN A 97 7.36 0.84 1.57
CA ASN A 97 8.25 -0.06 0.88
C ASN A 97 8.27 -1.42 1.57
N VAL A 98 8.78 -2.43 0.86
CA VAL A 98 9.09 -3.73 1.44
C VAL A 98 10.57 -3.72 1.82
N ILE A 99 10.86 -4.14 3.06
CA ILE A 99 12.22 -4.31 3.55
C ILE A 99 12.44 -5.74 4.02
N LEU A 100 13.70 -6.17 4.08
CA LEU A 100 14.06 -7.41 4.76
C LEU A 100 14.00 -7.20 6.27
N ILE A 101 13.06 -7.87 6.93
CA ILE A 101 13.03 -8.02 8.39
C ILE A 101 13.66 -9.37 8.73
N TYR A 102 14.60 -9.40 9.68
CA TYR A 102 15.33 -10.61 10.05
C TYR A 102 15.27 -10.89 11.56
N ASN A 103 15.26 -12.16 11.93
CA ASN A 103 15.32 -12.60 13.32
C ASN A 103 16.78 -12.79 13.74
N LYS A 104 17.32 -11.87 14.54
CA LYS A 104 18.72 -11.90 15.00
C LYS A 104 19.11 -13.21 15.69
N GLU A 105 18.22 -13.79 16.48
CA GLU A 105 18.49 -15.02 17.22
C GLU A 105 18.71 -16.22 16.28
N LEU A 106 17.98 -16.29 15.16
CA LEU A 106 18.20 -17.34 14.16
C LEU A 106 19.53 -17.18 13.44
N PHE A 107 19.94 -15.94 13.18
CA PHE A 107 21.25 -15.64 12.61
C PHE A 107 22.38 -16.02 13.56
N ASP A 108 22.27 -15.66 14.83
CA ASP A 108 23.24 -16.00 15.87
C ASP A 108 23.35 -17.52 16.05
N LYS A 109 22.21 -18.23 16.11
CA LYS A 109 22.16 -19.70 16.19
C LYS A 109 22.77 -20.40 14.98
N ALA A 110 22.60 -19.83 13.80
CA ALA A 110 23.21 -20.35 12.57
C ALA A 110 24.69 -19.95 12.41
N GLY A 111 25.22 -19.06 13.26
CA GLY A 111 26.60 -18.61 13.22
C GLY A 111 26.94 -17.77 11.97
N ILE A 112 25.95 -17.06 11.41
CA ILE A 112 26.10 -16.25 10.18
C ILE A 112 25.97 -14.75 10.46
N ALA A 113 26.62 -13.93 9.63
CA ALA A 113 26.54 -12.47 9.73
C ALA A 113 25.14 -11.94 9.35
N TYR A 114 24.73 -10.83 9.97
CA TYR A 114 23.45 -10.17 9.68
C TYR A 114 23.38 -9.58 8.27
N PRO A 115 22.16 -9.35 7.74
CA PRO A 115 21.98 -8.73 6.44
C PRO A 115 22.61 -7.34 6.36
N THR A 116 23.19 -7.03 5.21
CA THR A 116 23.71 -5.69 4.88
C THR A 116 23.00 -5.16 3.64
N SER A 117 23.08 -3.84 3.40
CA SER A 117 22.53 -3.24 2.18
C SER A 117 23.25 -3.68 0.89
N GLY A 118 24.39 -4.36 1.01
CA GLY A 118 25.15 -4.89 -0.12
C GLY A 118 24.84 -6.35 -0.45
N TRP A 119 23.93 -7.00 0.28
CA TRP A 119 23.54 -8.37 -0.02
C TRP A 119 22.93 -8.51 -1.41
N THR A 120 23.33 -9.58 -2.08
CA THR A 120 22.72 -10.10 -3.29
C THR A 120 21.61 -11.10 -2.95
N TRP A 121 20.87 -11.51 -3.98
CA TRP A 121 19.89 -12.60 -3.84
C TRP A 121 20.54 -13.93 -3.44
N ASP A 122 21.78 -14.16 -3.88
CA ASP A 122 22.52 -15.36 -3.52
C ASP A 122 22.91 -15.35 -2.04
N ASP A 123 23.36 -14.20 -1.51
CA ASP A 123 23.65 -14.03 -0.07
C ASP A 123 22.42 -14.31 0.79
N GLN A 124 21.26 -13.77 0.38
CA GLN A 124 20.00 -14.01 1.07
C GLN A 124 19.61 -15.50 1.03
N LEU A 125 19.76 -16.16 -0.13
CA LEU A 125 19.43 -17.57 -0.29
C LEU A 125 20.35 -18.46 0.55
N GLU A 126 21.64 -18.13 0.64
CA GLU A 126 22.60 -18.85 1.46
C GLU A 126 22.29 -18.70 2.95
N ALA A 127 22.01 -17.48 3.42
CA ALA A 127 21.55 -17.24 4.78
C ALA A 127 20.25 -18.02 5.11
N ALA A 128 19.30 -18.04 4.18
CA ALA A 128 18.05 -18.79 4.34
C ALA A 128 18.30 -20.31 4.44
N LYS A 129 19.22 -20.87 3.65
CA LYS A 129 19.62 -22.29 3.73
C LYS A 129 20.25 -22.61 5.09
N ASN A 130 21.15 -21.75 5.58
CA ASN A 130 21.79 -21.93 6.88
C ASN A 130 20.79 -21.88 8.04
N ILE A 131 19.83 -20.95 7.99
CA ILE A 131 18.75 -20.88 8.99
C ILE A 131 17.83 -22.10 8.91
N ARG A 132 17.50 -22.58 7.69
CA ARG A 132 16.69 -23.79 7.50
C ARG A 132 17.35 -25.03 8.11
N ALA A 133 18.68 -25.11 8.10
CA ALA A 133 19.42 -26.23 8.69
C ALA A 133 19.29 -26.33 10.23
N LEU A 134 18.82 -25.27 10.91
CA LEU A 134 18.58 -25.28 12.36
C LEU A 134 17.41 -26.18 12.79
N GLY A 135 16.51 -26.54 11.89
CA GLY A 135 15.48 -27.53 12.20
C GLY A 135 14.30 -27.57 11.23
N ASN A 136 13.54 -28.67 11.29
CA ASN A 136 12.44 -28.96 10.37
C ASN A 136 11.29 -27.94 10.42
N ASN A 137 11.13 -27.22 11.54
CA ASN A 137 10.11 -26.18 11.73
C ASN A 137 10.68 -24.75 11.68
N VAL A 138 11.93 -24.59 11.18
CA VAL A 138 12.56 -23.28 10.98
C VAL A 138 12.61 -23.00 9.47
N PHE A 139 12.13 -21.83 9.05
CA PHE A 139 12.18 -21.41 7.65
C PHE A 139 13.12 -20.22 7.52
N GLY A 140 14.03 -20.28 6.55
CA GLY A 140 15.05 -19.25 6.34
C GLY A 140 14.56 -17.97 5.66
N MET A 141 13.41 -18.04 4.98
CA MET A 141 12.77 -16.88 4.36
C MET A 141 11.27 -17.11 4.22
N PHE A 142 10.51 -16.02 4.23
CA PHE A 142 9.08 -16.00 3.94
C PHE A 142 8.75 -14.74 3.15
N GLN A 143 8.09 -14.90 2.01
CA GLN A 143 7.62 -13.81 1.17
C GLN A 143 6.15 -14.07 0.77
N PRO A 144 5.19 -13.44 1.46
CA PRO A 144 3.76 -13.75 1.27
C PRO A 144 3.16 -13.15 -0.01
N ILE A 145 3.80 -12.14 -0.62
CA ILE A 145 3.27 -11.41 -1.76
C ILE A 145 4.25 -11.52 -2.93
N GLN A 146 3.78 -12.11 -4.02
CA GLN A 146 4.42 -12.08 -5.33
C GLN A 146 3.54 -11.27 -6.27
N PHE A 147 4.03 -10.12 -6.72
CA PHE A 147 3.42 -9.41 -7.84
C PHE A 147 3.92 -10.09 -9.11
N HIS A 148 3.07 -10.90 -9.75
CA HIS A 148 3.36 -11.41 -11.09
C HIS A 148 3.20 -10.23 -12.06
N GLY A 149 4.32 -9.81 -12.66
CA GLY A 149 4.36 -8.94 -13.84
C GLY A 149 4.49 -9.76 -15.11
#